data_AF-A0A2N2G2B2-F1
#
_entry.id   AF-A0A2N2G2B2-F1
#
_cell.length_a   1.000
_cell.length_b   1.000
_cell.length_c   1.000
_cell.angle_alpha   90.00
_cell.angle_beta   90.00
_cell.angle_gamma   90.00
#
_symmetry.space_group_name_H-M   'P 1'
#
loop_
_entity.id
_entity.type
_entity.pdbx_description
1 polymer ?
#
loop_
_entity_poly.entity_id
_entity_poly.type
_entity_poly.pdbx_seq_one_letter_code
_entity_poly.pdbx_strand_id
1 'polypeptide(L)'
;MKQESYKKIILPMIVFFIIVAIWSAIAQKVNNFPTPIDTFVHAFGGTTSDGEEILGVLSDPFYIENEDDKGVFWQIINSLERVFSGFMLAVIIGVPVGLAIGMSRNFQLALEPYIQIFKPVSPLAWLPLLLFVFQDINTTAISTIFVTSIWPIIINTALGVKSVNEDYLNVAKVLQFTPLEKVRKI
;
A
#
# COMPACT_ATOMS: atom_id res chain seq x y z
N MET A 1 22.64 -1.07 33.44
CA MET A 1 22.11 -0.09 32.46
C MET A 1 23.06 0.21 31.29
N LYS A 2 24.33 0.64 31.50
CA LYS A 2 25.23 1.00 30.38
C LYS A 2 25.58 -0.15 29.41
N GLN A 3 25.75 -1.39 29.90
CA GLN A 3 26.10 -2.54 29.06
C GLN A 3 24.98 -2.95 28.09
N GLU A 4 23.72 -2.88 28.49
CA GLU A 4 22.61 -3.17 27.57
C GLU A 4 22.48 -2.11 26.48
N SER A 5 22.74 -0.85 26.79
CA SER A 5 22.74 0.23 25.81
C SER A 5 23.84 0.06 24.75
N TYR A 6 25.01 -0.45 25.15
CA TYR A 6 26.13 -0.73 24.25
C TYR A 6 25.82 -1.90 23.29
N LYS A 7 25.23 -2.98 23.80
CA LYS A 7 24.77 -4.12 22.97
C LYS A 7 23.73 -3.71 21.93
N LYS A 8 22.81 -2.78 22.28
CA LYS A 8 21.77 -2.26 21.37
C LYS A 8 22.33 -1.47 20.19
N ILE A 9 23.55 -0.96 20.26
CA ILE A 9 24.17 -0.21 19.16
C ILE A 9 25.11 -1.11 18.35
N ILE A 10 25.87 -1.97 19.03
CA ILE A 10 26.91 -2.77 18.38
C ILE A 10 26.38 -3.98 17.66
N LEU A 11 25.38 -4.67 18.23
CA LEU A 11 24.79 -5.82 17.56
C LEU A 11 24.19 -5.43 16.20
N PRO A 12 23.40 -4.34 16.08
CA PRO A 12 22.94 -3.87 14.78
C PRO A 12 24.06 -3.47 13.83
N MET A 13 25.12 -2.78 14.31
CA MET A 13 26.25 -2.42 13.45
C MET A 13 26.98 -3.64 12.91
N ILE A 14 27.26 -4.65 13.75
CA ILE A 14 27.89 -5.90 13.32
C ILE A 14 27.02 -6.57 12.25
N VAL A 15 25.72 -6.71 12.50
CA VAL A 15 24.78 -7.30 11.54
C VAL A 15 24.77 -6.52 10.23
N PHE A 16 24.74 -5.18 10.29
CA PHE A 16 24.79 -4.32 9.10
C PHE A 16 26.05 -4.59 8.26
N PHE A 17 27.24 -4.62 8.88
CA PHE A 17 28.49 -4.91 8.15
C PHE A 17 28.52 -6.33 7.59
N ILE A 18 27.99 -7.32 8.30
CA ILE A 18 27.86 -8.69 7.79
C ILE A 18 26.95 -8.71 6.55
N ILE A 19 25.81 -8.01 6.57
CA ILE A 19 24.90 -7.91 5.43
C ILE A 19 25.60 -7.26 4.23
N VAL A 20 26.30 -6.13 4.44
CA VAL A 20 27.03 -5.44 3.36
C VAL A 20 28.16 -6.32 2.80
N ALA A 21 28.87 -7.07 3.64
CA ALA A 21 29.91 -7.99 3.21
C ALA A 21 29.34 -9.15 2.39
N ILE A 22 28.22 -9.73 2.82
CA ILE A 22 27.52 -10.78 2.07
C ILE A 22 27.03 -10.22 0.74
N TRP A 23 26.43 -9.03 0.72
CA TRP A 23 25.97 -8.39 -0.51
C TRP A 23 27.14 -8.17 -1.47
N SER A 24 28.24 -7.58 -1.03
CA SER A 24 29.44 -7.39 -1.86
C SER A 24 30.00 -8.71 -2.39
N ALA A 25 30.00 -9.77 -1.58
CA ALA A 25 30.46 -11.09 -2.01
C ALA A 25 29.54 -11.75 -3.06
N ILE A 26 28.23 -11.51 -2.99
CA ILE A 26 27.26 -11.97 -3.99
C ILE A 26 27.41 -11.16 -5.28
N ALA A 27 27.58 -9.84 -5.17
CA ALA A 27 27.72 -8.94 -6.31
C ALA A 27 28.90 -9.34 -7.22
N GLN A 28 30.00 -9.81 -6.64
CA GLN A 28 31.16 -10.28 -7.41
C GLN A 28 30.92 -11.61 -8.15
N LYS A 29 29.89 -12.38 -7.76
CA LYS A 29 29.60 -13.71 -8.34
C LYS A 29 28.51 -13.67 -9.41
N VAL A 30 27.71 -12.60 -9.45
CA VAL A 30 26.56 -12.46 -10.33
C VAL A 30 26.83 -11.35 -11.32
N ASN A 31 26.78 -11.67 -12.62
CA ASN A 31 26.98 -10.68 -13.67
C ASN A 31 25.90 -9.59 -13.60
N ASN A 32 26.30 -8.33 -13.76
CA ASN A 32 25.44 -7.14 -13.70
C ASN A 32 24.69 -6.94 -12.37
N PHE A 33 25.22 -7.45 -11.26
CA PHE A 33 24.63 -7.19 -9.95
C PHE A 33 25.29 -5.97 -9.29
N PRO A 34 24.52 -4.93 -8.92
CA PRO A 34 25.10 -3.68 -8.40
C PRO A 34 25.75 -3.91 -7.03
N THR A 35 26.94 -3.33 -6.84
CA THR A 35 27.62 -3.38 -5.55
C THR A 35 26.96 -2.40 -4.57
N PRO A 36 27.19 -2.57 -3.24
CA PRO A 36 26.71 -1.60 -2.25
C PRO A 36 27.17 -0.16 -2.54
N ILE A 37 28.39 -0.01 -3.04
CA ILE A 37 28.96 1.29 -3.40
C ILE A 37 28.25 1.83 -4.64
N ASP A 38 28.14 1.04 -5.71
CA ASP A 38 27.52 1.53 -6.96
C ASP A 38 26.07 1.92 -6.74
N THR A 39 25.33 1.17 -5.92
CA THR A 39 23.94 1.51 -5.54
C THR A 39 23.88 2.84 -4.79
N PHE A 40 24.85 3.12 -3.91
CA PHE A 40 24.95 4.39 -3.21
C PHE A 40 25.24 5.54 -4.18
N VAL A 41 26.17 5.33 -5.12
CA VAL A 41 26.51 6.32 -6.16
C VAL A 41 25.32 6.56 -7.09
N HIS A 42 24.55 5.55 -7.49
CA HIS A 42 23.33 5.73 -8.26
C HIS A 42 22.27 6.56 -7.53
N ALA A 43 22.19 6.42 -6.20
CA ALA A 43 21.25 7.20 -5.40
C ALA A 43 21.70 8.66 -5.23
N PHE A 44 22.96 8.90 -4.84
CA PHE A 44 23.45 10.22 -4.38
C PHE A 44 24.39 10.93 -5.36
N GLY A 45 24.80 10.27 -6.43
CA GLY A 45 25.71 10.77 -7.44
C GLY A 45 27.17 10.53 -7.10
N GLY A 46 28.01 10.51 -8.14
CA GLY A 46 29.46 10.32 -8.03
C GLY A 46 30.00 9.38 -9.11
N THR A 47 31.16 8.80 -8.84
CA THR A 47 31.84 7.86 -9.75
C THR A 47 31.56 6.41 -9.35
N THR A 48 31.00 5.63 -10.26
CA THR A 48 30.77 4.18 -10.09
C THR A 48 32.12 3.45 -10.04
N SER A 49 32.12 2.21 -9.53
CA SER A 49 33.32 1.33 -9.53
C SER A 49 33.90 1.11 -10.93
N ASP A 50 33.08 1.27 -11.98
CA ASP A 50 33.46 1.16 -13.40
C ASP A 50 34.00 2.48 -13.99
N GLY A 51 34.07 3.56 -13.21
CA GLY A 51 34.61 4.86 -13.62
C GLY A 51 33.60 5.78 -14.33
N GLU A 52 32.32 5.40 -14.41
CA GLU A 52 31.25 6.25 -14.95
C GLU A 52 30.83 7.31 -13.93
N GLU A 53 30.77 8.57 -14.35
CA GLU A 53 30.18 9.66 -13.56
C GLU A 53 28.66 9.70 -13.79
N ILE A 54 27.90 9.52 -12.70
CA ILE A 54 26.44 9.55 -12.74
C ILE A 54 25.90 10.66 -11.83
N LEU A 55 24.94 11.41 -12.37
CA LEU A 55 24.10 12.29 -11.57
C LEU A 55 23.16 11.40 -10.76
N GLY A 56 23.24 11.48 -9.43
CA GLY A 56 22.43 10.63 -8.57
C GLY A 56 20.95 10.91 -8.76
N VAL A 57 20.13 9.86 -8.72
CA VAL A 57 18.68 9.94 -8.90
C VAL A 57 18.01 10.87 -7.88
N LEU A 58 18.63 11.07 -6.70
CA LEU A 58 18.16 12.00 -5.66
C LEU A 58 18.69 13.43 -5.82
N SER A 59 19.66 13.66 -6.70
CA SER A 59 20.33 14.96 -6.85
C SER A 59 19.45 15.97 -7.58
N ASP A 60 18.69 15.52 -8.57
CA ASP A 60 17.64 16.29 -9.21
C ASP A 60 16.29 15.57 -9.03
N PRO A 61 15.52 15.89 -7.98
CA PRO A 61 14.25 15.22 -7.76
C PRO A 61 13.16 15.65 -8.73
N PHE A 62 13.33 16.74 -9.50
CA PHE A 62 12.27 17.36 -10.31
C PHE A 62 12.47 17.24 -11.82
N TYR A 63 13.54 16.59 -12.31
CA TYR A 63 13.76 16.43 -13.75
C TYR A 63 12.63 15.65 -14.43
N ILE A 64 12.43 15.94 -15.71
CA ILE A 64 11.53 15.21 -16.60
C ILE A 64 12.30 15.01 -17.90
N GLU A 65 12.82 13.80 -18.10
CA GLU A 65 13.50 13.43 -19.34
C GLU A 65 12.47 12.84 -20.30
N ASN A 66 11.78 11.78 -19.85
CA ASN A 66 10.79 11.03 -20.63
C ASN A 66 9.63 10.55 -19.74
N GLU A 67 8.67 9.81 -20.30
CA GLU A 67 7.57 9.25 -19.51
C GLU A 67 8.05 8.22 -18.47
N ASP A 68 9.05 7.41 -18.85
CA ASP A 68 9.65 6.36 -18.02
C ASP A 68 10.81 6.85 -17.13
N ASP A 69 11.39 8.00 -17.46
CA ASP A 69 12.53 8.56 -16.74
C ASP A 69 12.22 9.98 -16.23
N LYS A 70 11.81 10.02 -14.96
CA LYS A 70 11.43 11.24 -14.24
C LYS A 70 12.06 11.23 -12.86
N GLY A 71 12.36 12.41 -12.35
CA GLY A 71 12.82 12.59 -10.98
C GLY A 71 11.86 11.99 -9.96
N VAL A 72 12.41 11.62 -8.80
CA VAL A 72 11.69 10.91 -7.74
C VAL A 72 10.43 11.64 -7.28
N PHE A 73 10.42 12.98 -7.34
CA PHE A 73 9.22 13.77 -7.01
C PHE A 73 8.03 13.37 -7.88
N TRP A 74 8.21 13.35 -9.20
CA TRP A 74 7.14 13.01 -10.14
C TRP A 74 6.73 11.54 -10.05
N GLN A 75 7.67 10.64 -9.79
CA GLN A 75 7.35 9.23 -9.57
C GLN A 75 6.47 9.03 -8.32
N ILE A 76 6.77 9.76 -7.23
CA ILE A 76 5.95 9.75 -6.02
C ILE A 76 4.56 10.29 -6.30
N ILE A 77 4.45 11.43 -7.00
CA ILE A 77 3.14 12.01 -7.36
C ILE A 77 2.33 11.03 -8.21
N ASN A 78 2.90 10.44 -9.27
CA ASN A 78 2.21 9.47 -10.11
C ASN A 78 1.75 8.24 -9.31
N SER A 79 2.59 7.75 -8.39
CA SER A 79 2.22 6.64 -7.50
C SER A 79 1.07 7.02 -6.57
N LEU A 80 1.13 8.20 -5.96
CA LEU A 80 0.06 8.73 -5.11
C LEU A 80 -1.24 8.91 -5.87
N GLU A 81 -1.22 9.45 -7.09
CA GLU A 81 -2.40 9.61 -7.93
C GLU A 81 -3.09 8.27 -8.21
N ARG A 82 -2.32 7.23 -8.56
CA ARG A 82 -2.85 5.87 -8.76
C ARG A 82 -3.47 5.31 -7.47
N VAL A 83 -2.78 5.49 -6.34
CA VAL A 83 -3.26 5.04 -5.02
C VAL A 83 -4.54 5.75 -4.62
N PHE A 84 -4.58 7.08 -4.69
CA PHE A 84 -5.75 7.87 -4.36
C PHE A 84 -6.93 7.55 -5.28
N SER A 85 -6.70 7.40 -6.58
CA SER A 85 -7.75 7.08 -7.54
C SER A 85 -8.39 5.72 -7.26
N GLY A 86 -7.57 4.67 -7.12
CA GLY A 86 -8.06 3.32 -6.83
C GLY A 86 -8.72 3.23 -5.45
N PHE A 87 -8.14 3.89 -4.45
CA PHE A 87 -8.68 3.93 -3.10
C PHE A 87 -10.01 4.69 -3.03
N MET A 88 -10.14 5.84 -3.70
CA MET A 88 -11.38 6.61 -3.70
C MET A 88 -12.53 5.81 -4.32
N LEU A 89 -12.29 5.10 -5.43
CA LEU A 89 -13.28 4.19 -6.00
C LEU A 89 -13.70 3.11 -4.99
N ALA A 90 -12.72 2.55 -4.26
CA ALA A 90 -12.97 1.52 -3.26
C ALA A 90 -13.74 2.07 -2.05
N VAL A 91 -13.52 3.33 -1.65
CA VAL A 91 -14.27 4.00 -0.59
C VAL A 91 -15.72 4.25 -1.03
N ILE A 92 -15.92 4.81 -2.22
CA ILE A 92 -17.24 5.15 -2.76
C ILE A 92 -18.15 3.92 -2.80
N ILE A 93 -17.61 2.73 -3.09
CA ILE A 93 -18.39 1.49 -3.15
C ILE A 93 -18.36 0.75 -1.81
N GLY A 94 -17.18 0.62 -1.22
CA GLY A 94 -16.94 -0.21 -0.04
C GLY A 94 -17.58 0.34 1.22
N VAL A 95 -17.63 1.67 1.40
CA VAL A 95 -18.28 2.27 2.58
C VAL A 95 -19.80 2.03 2.54
N PRO A 96 -20.55 2.35 1.47
CA PRO A 96 -21.98 2.04 1.42
C PRO A 96 -22.31 0.56 1.62
N VAL A 97 -21.53 -0.33 1.00
CA VAL A 97 -21.71 -1.78 1.16
C VAL A 97 -21.42 -2.21 2.61
N GLY A 98 -20.34 -1.69 3.20
CA GLY A 98 -19.99 -1.95 4.60
C GLY A 98 -21.04 -1.44 5.58
N LEU A 99 -21.61 -0.25 5.34
CA LEU A 99 -22.74 0.28 6.11
C LEU A 99 -23.96 -0.64 6.01
N ALA A 100 -24.31 -1.09 4.79
CA ALA A 100 -25.45 -2.00 4.59
C ALA A 100 -25.27 -3.34 5.34
N ILE A 101 -24.06 -3.92 5.30
CA ILE A 101 -23.70 -5.14 6.05
C ILE A 101 -23.72 -4.90 7.56
N GLY A 102 -23.25 -3.73 8.00
CA GLY A 102 -23.24 -3.35 9.42
C GLY A 102 -24.64 -3.20 10.00
N MET A 103 -25.56 -2.64 9.23
CA MET A 103 -26.93 -2.32 9.66
C MET A 103 -27.92 -3.49 9.49
N SER A 104 -27.65 -4.45 8.60
CA SER A 104 -28.59 -5.52 8.27
C SER A 104 -27.94 -6.91 8.30
N ARG A 105 -28.50 -7.80 9.12
CA ARG A 105 -28.06 -9.20 9.20
C ARG A 105 -28.26 -9.94 7.88
N ASN A 106 -29.29 -9.62 7.11
CA ASN A 106 -29.56 -10.25 5.82
C ASN A 106 -28.47 -9.91 4.79
N PHE A 107 -28.05 -8.64 4.72
CA PHE A 107 -26.95 -8.23 3.84
C PHE A 107 -25.64 -8.88 4.24
N GLN A 108 -25.37 -9.01 5.55
CA GLN A 108 -24.22 -9.74 6.03
C GLN A 108 -24.25 -11.20 5.54
N LEU A 109 -25.33 -11.93 5.78
CA LEU A 109 -25.42 -13.35 5.39
C LEU A 109 -25.30 -13.54 3.87
N ALA A 110 -25.80 -12.59 3.08
CA ALA A 110 -25.71 -12.64 1.62
C ALA A 110 -24.27 -12.41 1.10
N LEU A 111 -23.53 -11.46 1.70
CA LEU A 111 -22.20 -11.05 1.21
C LEU A 111 -21.04 -11.80 1.88
N GLU A 112 -21.29 -12.44 3.02
CA GLU A 112 -20.29 -13.15 3.82
C GLU A 112 -19.50 -14.23 3.05
N PRO A 113 -20.12 -15.10 2.22
CA PRO A 113 -19.37 -16.09 1.42
C PRO A 113 -18.36 -15.45 0.45
N TYR A 114 -18.77 -14.37 -0.23
CA TYR A 114 -17.91 -13.67 -1.18
C TYR A 114 -16.74 -12.98 -0.47
N ILE A 115 -17.03 -12.31 0.65
CA ILE A 115 -16.00 -11.66 1.46
C ILE A 115 -14.96 -12.69 1.93
N GLN A 116 -15.38 -13.87 2.36
CA GLN A 116 -14.44 -14.92 2.81
C GLN A 116 -13.53 -15.42 1.69
N ILE A 117 -14.04 -15.53 0.46
CA ILE A 117 -13.28 -15.99 -0.71
C ILE A 117 -12.25 -14.93 -1.15
N PHE A 118 -12.65 -13.65 -1.20
CA PHE A 118 -11.81 -12.60 -1.75
C PHE A 118 -10.86 -11.95 -0.72
N LYS A 119 -11.18 -12.01 0.57
CA LYS A 119 -10.36 -11.44 1.64
C LYS A 119 -8.87 -11.88 1.63
N PRO A 120 -8.51 -13.15 1.39
CA PRO A 120 -7.10 -13.59 1.42
C PRO A 120 -6.34 -13.37 0.11
N VAL A 121 -6.98 -12.83 -0.94
CA VAL A 121 -6.36 -12.72 -2.26
C VAL A 121 -5.37 -11.56 -2.28
N SER A 122 -4.09 -11.86 -2.54
CA SER A 122 -3.04 -10.84 -2.57
C SER A 122 -3.13 -9.94 -3.80
N PRO A 123 -2.69 -8.66 -3.71
CA PRO A 123 -2.64 -7.76 -4.86
C PRO A 123 -1.85 -8.31 -6.05
N LEU A 124 -0.75 -9.02 -5.77
CA LEU A 124 0.12 -9.62 -6.78
C LEU A 124 -0.61 -10.65 -7.65
N ALA A 125 -1.63 -11.34 -7.13
CA ALA A 125 -2.41 -12.30 -7.91
C ALA A 125 -3.30 -11.63 -8.97
N TRP A 126 -3.70 -10.38 -8.75
CA TRP A 126 -4.58 -9.64 -9.67
C TRP A 126 -3.82 -9.01 -10.83
N LEU A 127 -2.53 -8.69 -10.65
CA LEU A 127 -1.75 -7.96 -11.64
C LEU A 127 -1.78 -8.60 -13.04
N PRO A 128 -1.49 -9.91 -13.23
CA PRO A 128 -1.47 -10.49 -14.58
C PRO A 128 -2.85 -10.51 -15.25
N LEU A 129 -3.90 -10.77 -14.46
CA LEU A 129 -5.28 -10.84 -14.96
C LEU A 129 -5.76 -9.47 -15.40
N LEU A 130 -5.56 -8.44 -14.57
CA LEU A 130 -5.99 -7.09 -14.88
C LEU A 130 -5.13 -6.47 -16.00
N LEU A 131 -3.84 -6.79 -16.05
CA LEU A 131 -2.99 -6.36 -17.16
C LEU A 131 -3.44 -6.97 -18.49
N PHE A 132 -3.84 -8.24 -18.49
CA PHE A 132 -4.40 -8.89 -19.69
C PHE A 132 -5.69 -8.21 -20.16
N VAL A 133 -6.55 -7.78 -19.24
CA VAL A 133 -7.84 -7.14 -19.55
C VAL A 133 -7.68 -5.71 -20.01
N PHE A 134 -6.90 -4.90 -19.28
CA PHE A 134 -6.81 -3.46 -19.53
C PHE A 134 -5.68 -3.07 -20.49
N GLN A 135 -4.65 -3.92 -20.63
CA GLN A 135 -3.49 -3.69 -21.49
C GLN A 135 -2.76 -2.36 -21.22
N ASP A 136 -3.01 -1.74 -20.07
CA ASP A 136 -2.43 -0.45 -19.64
C ASP A 136 -1.98 -0.55 -18.18
N ILE A 137 -0.75 -0.11 -17.91
CA ILE A 137 -0.10 -0.24 -16.60
C ILE A 137 -0.80 0.64 -15.56
N ASN A 138 -1.19 1.87 -15.94
CA ASN A 138 -1.83 2.81 -15.03
C ASN A 138 -3.20 2.28 -14.56
N THR A 139 -4.05 1.89 -15.50
CA THR A 139 -5.40 1.37 -15.25
C THR A 139 -5.33 0.04 -14.51
N THR A 140 -4.35 -0.80 -14.82
CA THR A 140 -4.10 -2.06 -14.10
C THR A 140 -3.75 -1.80 -12.65
N ALA A 141 -2.84 -0.86 -12.37
CA ALA A 141 -2.46 -0.49 -11.02
C ALA A 141 -3.65 0.04 -10.22
N ILE A 142 -4.42 0.98 -10.79
CA ILE A 142 -5.62 1.58 -10.16
C ILE A 142 -6.66 0.49 -9.85
N SER A 143 -6.94 -0.39 -10.81
CA SER A 143 -7.91 -1.48 -10.64
C SER A 143 -7.45 -2.51 -9.61
N THR A 144 -6.15 -2.80 -9.54
CA THR A 144 -5.58 -3.71 -8.54
C THR A 144 -5.74 -3.12 -7.15
N ILE A 145 -5.46 -1.82 -6.97
CA ILE A 145 -5.63 -1.12 -5.70
C ILE A 145 -7.10 -1.12 -5.29
N PHE A 146 -8.00 -0.87 -6.25
CA PHE A 146 -9.45 -0.93 -6.02
C PHE A 146 -9.92 -2.30 -5.50
N VAL A 147 -9.64 -3.38 -6.23
CA VAL A 147 -10.10 -4.75 -5.89
C VAL A 147 -9.51 -5.23 -4.58
N THR A 148 -8.29 -4.82 -4.24
CA THR A 148 -7.61 -5.26 -3.03
C THR A 148 -8.02 -4.44 -1.79
N SER A 149 -8.34 -3.16 -1.98
CA SER A 149 -8.73 -2.26 -0.90
C SER A 149 -10.21 -2.34 -0.55
N ILE A 150 -11.08 -2.71 -1.49
CA ILE A 150 -12.53 -2.73 -1.27
C ILE A 150 -12.94 -3.67 -0.13
N TRP A 151 -12.33 -4.85 0.00
CA TRP A 151 -12.72 -5.83 1.03
C TRP A 151 -12.35 -5.39 2.44
N PRO A 152 -11.11 -4.95 2.73
CA PRO A 152 -10.80 -4.34 4.02
C PRO A 152 -11.70 -3.15 4.36
N ILE A 153 -12.02 -2.28 3.39
CA ILE A 153 -12.92 -1.13 3.61
C ILE A 153 -14.32 -1.59 4.02
N ILE A 154 -14.91 -2.55 3.28
CA ILE A 154 -16.22 -3.12 3.61
C ILE A 154 -16.22 -3.70 5.02
N ILE A 155 -15.24 -4.54 5.33
CA ILE A 155 -15.15 -5.22 6.62
C ILE A 155 -14.97 -4.22 7.76
N ASN A 156 -14.03 -3.28 7.64
CA ASN A 156 -13.75 -2.30 8.68
C ASN A 156 -14.93 -1.35 8.89
N THR A 157 -15.63 -0.97 7.82
CA THR A 157 -16.85 -0.16 7.92
C THR A 157 -17.97 -0.94 8.61
N ALA A 158 -18.21 -2.19 8.23
CA ALA A 158 -19.23 -3.03 8.84
C ALA A 158 -18.95 -3.29 10.33
N LEU A 159 -17.68 -3.50 10.70
CA LEU A 159 -17.25 -3.63 12.09
C LEU A 159 -17.43 -2.32 12.85
N GLY A 160 -17.09 -1.18 12.25
CA GLY A 160 -17.31 0.14 12.83
C GLY A 160 -18.77 0.39 13.17
N VAL A 161 -19.68 0.12 12.24
CA VAL A 161 -21.14 0.25 12.49
C VAL A 161 -21.61 -0.68 13.61
N LYS A 162 -21.11 -1.91 13.66
CA LYS A 162 -21.50 -2.88 14.71
C LYS A 162 -20.93 -2.57 16.09
N SER A 163 -19.89 -1.72 16.16
CA SER A 163 -19.28 -1.30 17.42
C SER A 163 -20.04 -0.16 18.13
N VAL A 164 -21.07 0.42 17.48
CA VAL A 164 -21.92 1.45 18.07
C VAL A 164 -22.67 0.89 19.27
N ASN A 165 -22.65 1.60 20.40
CA ASN A 165 -23.35 1.19 21.62
C ASN A 165 -24.87 1.01 21.36
N GLU A 166 -25.42 -0.09 21.84
CA GLU A 166 -26.84 -0.43 21.76
C GLU A 166 -27.75 0.67 22.35
N ASP A 167 -27.28 1.43 23.34
CA ASP A 167 -28.04 2.56 23.91
C ASP A 167 -28.41 3.60 22.85
N TYR A 168 -27.46 3.97 21.98
CA TYR A 168 -27.73 4.91 20.89
C TYR A 168 -28.71 4.31 19.87
N LEU A 169 -28.57 3.02 19.57
CA LEU A 169 -29.49 2.33 18.66
C LEU A 169 -30.91 2.24 19.24
N ASN A 170 -31.04 2.11 20.56
CA ASN A 170 -32.33 2.09 21.25
C ASN A 170 -32.98 3.48 21.26
N VAL A 171 -32.21 4.55 21.50
CA VAL A 171 -32.69 5.93 21.33
C VAL A 171 -33.17 6.17 19.90
N ALA A 172 -32.43 5.69 18.90
CA ALA A 172 -32.83 5.77 17.49
C ALA A 172 -34.19 5.10 17.21
N LYS A 173 -34.45 3.95 17.83
CA LYS A 173 -35.71 3.21 17.68
C LYS A 173 -36.86 3.96 18.32
N VAL A 174 -36.67 4.53 19.51
CA VAL A 174 -37.69 5.34 20.20
C VAL A 174 -38.04 6.58 19.39
N LEU A 175 -37.03 7.25 18.82
CA LEU A 175 -37.23 8.42 17.95
C LEU A 175 -37.62 8.06 16.51
N GLN A 176 -37.83 6.78 16.20
CA GLN A 176 -38.20 6.26 14.88
C GLN A 176 -37.32 6.78 13.73
N PHE A 177 -36.01 6.88 13.96
CA PHE A 177 -35.07 7.34 12.93
C PHE A 177 -35.06 6.42 11.71
N THR A 178 -35.10 7.02 10.53
CA THR A 178 -34.89 6.33 9.25
C THR A 178 -33.44 5.81 9.14
N PRO A 179 -33.14 4.84 8.25
CA PRO A 179 -31.78 4.32 8.09
C PRO A 179 -30.74 5.40 7.79
N LEU A 180 -31.09 6.40 6.97
CA LEU A 180 -30.20 7.51 6.65
C LEU A 180 -29.97 8.43 7.86
N GLU A 181 -31.00 8.64 8.68
CA GLU A 181 -30.86 9.42 9.91
C GLU A 181 -29.99 8.71 10.94
N LYS A 182 -30.09 7.38 11.06
CA LYS A 182 -29.19 6.61 11.91
C LYS A 182 -27.74 6.79 11.50
N VAL A 183 -27.44 6.76 10.19
CA VAL A 183 -26.06 6.95 9.70
C VAL A 183 -25.53 8.37 9.93
N ARG A 184 -26.40 9.39 9.88
CA ARG A 184 -25.96 10.81 9.98
C ARG A 184 -25.98 11.36 11.40
N LYS A 185 -26.81 10.82 12.29
CA LYS A 185 -27.10 11.40 13.62
C LYS A 185 -26.55 10.56 14.78
N ILE A 186 -26.11 9.34 14.54
CA ILE A 186 -25.56 8.40 15.55
C ILE A 186 -24.16 8.00 15.10
#